data_AF-A0A6I1K7J4-F1
#
_entry.id   AF-A0A6I1K7J4-F1
#
_cell.length_a   1.000
_cell.length_b   1.000
_cell.length_c   1.000
_cell.angle_alpha   90.00
_cell.angle_beta   90.00
_cell.angle_gamma   90.00
#
_symmetry.space_group_name_H-M   'P 1'
#
loop_
_entity.id
_entity.type
_entity.pdbx_description
1 polymer ?
#
loop_
_entity_poly.entity_id
_entity_poly.type
_entity_poly.pdbx_seq_one_letter_code
_entity_poly.pdbx_strand_id
1 'polypeptide(L)'
;MSIYATLWKLKFPKEGDEHLGCDWIEVTAQAVPPHIGSPTPGCGYEDGDPYAAFLPPPVQTDADGDAPFNRAVVFVTEYSLKGTPRSGQEYISPLLMLTGEKYARIPFAELRRRICDALRGNRSPIVAEVLLPDGTHKIIRGRKEE
;
A
#
# COMPACT_ATOMS: atom_id res chain seq x y z
N MET A 1 20.19 -5.35 -4.41
CA MET A 1 18.89 -5.97 -4.80
C MET A 1 17.80 -5.46 -3.86
N SER A 2 16.53 -5.47 -4.28
CA SER A 2 15.41 -5.00 -3.46
C SER A 2 14.67 -6.17 -2.81
N ILE A 3 14.15 -5.98 -1.59
CA ILE A 3 13.38 -7.01 -0.85
C ILE A 3 11.91 -7.12 -1.29
N TYR A 4 11.53 -6.41 -2.35
CA TYR A 4 10.15 -6.26 -2.78
C TYR A 4 9.94 -6.87 -4.16
N ALA A 5 8.85 -7.62 -4.31
CA ALA A 5 8.37 -8.15 -5.58
C ALA A 5 7.09 -7.40 -6.00
N THR A 6 7.08 -6.85 -7.21
CA THR A 6 5.89 -6.13 -7.73
C THR A 6 4.76 -7.13 -7.99
N LEU A 7 3.59 -6.88 -7.42
CA LEU A 7 2.37 -7.66 -7.68
C LEU A 7 1.57 -7.06 -8.84
N TRP A 8 1.30 -5.75 -8.78
CA TRP A 8 0.54 -5.03 -9.80
C TRP A 8 0.79 -3.52 -9.74
N LYS A 9 0.37 -2.84 -10.81
CA LYS A 9 0.33 -1.38 -10.95
C LYS A 9 -1.03 -0.97 -11.52
N LEU A 10 -1.75 -0.09 -10.84
CA LEU A 10 -3.09 0.35 -11.23
C LEU A 10 -3.25 1.85 -11.00
N LYS A 11 -4.18 2.48 -11.73
CA LYS A 11 -4.53 3.90 -11.56
C LYS A 11 -5.67 4.07 -10.57
N PHE A 12 -5.55 5.08 -9.72
CA PHE A 12 -6.58 5.52 -8.76
C PHE A 12 -6.81 7.03 -8.90
N PRO A 13 -7.99 7.55 -8.52
CA PRO A 13 -8.18 8.99 -8.40
C PRO A 13 -7.13 9.57 -7.45
N LYS A 14 -6.38 10.57 -7.90
CA LYS A 14 -5.24 11.14 -7.15
C LYS A 14 -5.64 11.66 -5.77
N GLU A 15 -6.90 12.07 -5.63
CA GLU A 15 -7.47 12.57 -4.38
C GLU A 15 -8.34 11.56 -3.63
N GLY A 16 -8.36 10.29 -4.06
CA GLY A 16 -9.15 9.22 -3.46
C GLY A 16 -10.61 9.16 -3.89
N ASP A 17 -11.15 10.21 -4.51
CA ASP A 17 -12.53 10.28 -4.98
C ASP A 17 -12.57 10.54 -6.49
N GLU A 18 -13.40 9.79 -7.20
CA GLU A 18 -13.66 9.99 -8.63
C GLU A 18 -14.66 11.12 -8.83
N HIS A 19 -14.34 12.07 -9.72
CA HIS A 19 -15.22 13.18 -10.12
C HIS A 19 -14.82 13.69 -11.51
N LEU A 20 -15.64 14.52 -12.15
CA LEU A 20 -15.29 15.10 -13.45
C LEU A 20 -13.98 15.88 -13.38
N GLY A 21 -13.06 15.56 -14.28
CA GLY A 21 -11.76 16.22 -14.37
C GLY A 21 -10.77 15.83 -13.27
N CYS A 22 -11.03 14.77 -12.48
CA CYS A 22 -10.05 14.32 -11.49
C CYS A 22 -8.76 13.79 -12.14
N ASP A 23 -7.63 14.13 -11.53
CA ASP A 23 -6.34 13.55 -11.88
C ASP A 23 -6.26 12.07 -11.44
N TRP A 24 -5.37 11.33 -12.08
CA TRP A 24 -5.07 9.93 -11.75
C TRP A 24 -3.64 9.78 -11.26
N ILE A 25 -3.41 8.84 -10.35
CA ILE A 25 -2.09 8.48 -9.84
C ILE A 25 -1.85 6.98 -10.00
N GLU A 26 -0.62 6.57 -10.34
CA GLU A 26 -0.22 5.16 -10.31
C GLU A 26 0.05 4.72 -8.87
N VAL A 27 -0.62 3.64 -8.46
CA VAL A 27 -0.34 2.91 -7.23
C VAL A 27 0.24 1.54 -7.59
N THR A 28 1.40 1.22 -7.00
CA THR A 28 2.06 -0.08 -7.12
C THR A 28 1.87 -0.85 -5.82
N ALA A 29 1.42 -2.10 -5.91
CA ALA A 29 1.49 -3.04 -4.80
C ALA A 29 2.75 -3.89 -4.90
N GLN A 30 3.50 -3.96 -3.81
CA GLN A 30 4.72 -4.76 -3.73
C GLN A 30 4.67 -5.71 -2.54
N ALA A 31 4.87 -6.99 -2.78
CA ALA A 31 5.01 -7.99 -1.74
C ALA A 31 6.43 -7.97 -1.16
N VAL A 32 6.54 -8.24 0.13
CA VAL A 32 7.78 -8.72 0.75
C VAL A 32 7.65 -10.24 0.87
N PRO A 33 8.46 -11.02 0.12
CA PRO A 33 8.41 -12.48 0.16
C PRO A 33 8.57 -13.06 1.58
N PRO A 34 8.04 -14.26 1.84
CA PRO A 34 7.98 -14.80 3.20
C PRO A 34 9.35 -15.10 3.82
N HIS A 35 10.33 -15.54 3.03
CA HIS A 35 11.71 -15.79 3.51
C HIS A 35 12.44 -14.54 4.00
N ILE A 36 11.98 -13.33 3.66
CA ILE A 36 12.65 -12.08 4.05
C ILE A 36 12.54 -11.85 5.56
N GLY A 37 13.65 -11.98 6.27
CA GLY A 37 13.74 -11.90 7.73
C GLY A 37 13.27 -13.16 8.46
N SER A 38 12.99 -14.26 7.74
CA SER A 38 12.59 -15.53 8.34
C SER A 38 13.76 -16.16 9.11
N PRO A 39 13.59 -16.55 10.38
CA PRO A 39 14.64 -17.23 11.15
C PRO A 39 14.83 -18.71 10.73
N THR A 40 14.10 -19.16 9.71
CA THR A 40 14.16 -20.54 9.23
C THR A 40 15.54 -20.80 8.59
N PRO A 41 16.25 -21.88 8.98
CA PRO A 41 17.56 -22.18 8.44
C PRO A 41 17.55 -22.26 6.90
N GLY A 42 18.54 -21.62 6.26
CA GLY A 42 18.66 -21.53 4.81
C GLY A 42 18.08 -20.24 4.21
N CYS A 43 17.33 -19.44 4.99
CA CYS A 43 16.80 -18.15 4.52
C CYS A 43 17.79 -16.98 4.67
N GLY A 44 18.89 -17.14 5.43
CA GLY A 44 19.93 -16.14 5.58
C GLY A 44 19.66 -15.04 6.62
N TYR A 45 18.71 -15.28 7.54
CA TYR A 45 18.33 -14.36 8.63
C TYR A 45 18.30 -15.07 9.99
N GLU A 46 19.09 -16.14 10.15
CA GLU A 46 19.19 -16.95 11.37
C GLU A 46 19.69 -16.13 12.57
N ASP A 47 20.55 -15.14 12.31
CA ASP A 47 21.09 -14.22 13.31
C ASP A 47 20.15 -13.04 13.63
N GLY A 48 18.98 -12.98 12.97
CA GLY A 48 17.94 -11.99 13.22
C GLY A 48 17.43 -11.27 11.97
N ASP A 49 16.29 -10.59 12.16
CA ASP A 49 15.58 -9.88 11.09
C ASP A 49 16.01 -8.40 11.01
N PRO A 50 16.76 -8.00 9.97
CA PRO A 50 17.22 -6.62 9.81
C PRO A 50 16.09 -5.64 9.45
N TYR A 51 14.88 -6.14 9.16
CA TYR A 51 13.75 -5.33 8.71
C TYR A 51 12.64 -5.22 9.76
N ALA A 52 12.81 -5.83 10.94
CA ALA A 52 11.82 -5.87 12.02
C ALA A 52 11.35 -4.47 12.49
N ALA A 53 12.17 -3.45 12.28
CA ALA A 53 11.89 -2.09 12.71
C ALA A 53 10.85 -1.34 11.84
N PHE A 54 10.55 -1.84 10.64
CA PHE A 54 9.59 -1.19 9.73
C PHE A 54 8.68 -2.17 8.95
N LEU A 55 8.92 -3.47 9.06
CA LEU A 55 8.03 -4.51 8.52
C LEU A 55 7.28 -5.22 9.65
N PRO A 56 6.09 -5.80 9.37
CA PRO A 56 5.44 -6.74 10.28
C PRO A 56 6.38 -7.89 10.65
N PRO A 57 6.10 -8.63 11.75
CA PRO A 57 6.91 -9.79 12.13
C PRO A 57 7.14 -10.76 10.96
N PRO A 58 8.30 -11.42 10.90
CA PRO A 58 8.59 -12.40 9.84
C PRO A 58 7.62 -13.58 9.92
N VAL A 59 7.42 -14.22 8.76
CA VAL A 59 6.57 -15.41 8.64
C VAL A 59 7.46 -16.64 8.75
N GLN A 60 6.99 -17.67 9.46
CA GLN A 60 7.68 -18.95 9.49
C GLN A 60 7.54 -19.63 8.11
N THR A 61 8.66 -20.08 7.56
CA THR A 61 8.73 -20.71 6.25
C THR A 61 9.03 -22.20 6.38
N ASP A 62 8.83 -22.94 5.29
CA ASP A 62 9.44 -24.26 5.14
C ASP A 62 10.93 -24.15 4.76
N ALA A 63 11.56 -25.30 4.49
CA ALA A 63 12.98 -25.39 4.15
C ALA A 63 13.33 -24.74 2.80
N ASP A 64 12.34 -24.52 1.92
CA ASP A 64 12.51 -23.88 0.63
C ASP A 64 12.27 -22.36 0.71
N GLY A 65 11.92 -21.84 1.90
CA GLY A 65 11.65 -20.43 2.13
C GLY A 65 10.23 -20.01 1.73
N ASP A 66 9.33 -20.98 1.55
CA ASP A 66 7.95 -20.75 1.16
C ASP A 66 7.01 -20.67 2.38
N ALA A 67 5.91 -19.95 2.21
CA ALA A 67 4.82 -19.87 3.17
C ALA A 67 3.50 -19.58 2.45
N PRO A 68 2.34 -19.86 3.07
CA PRO A 68 1.03 -19.61 2.45
C PRO A 68 0.78 -18.15 2.05
N PHE A 69 1.47 -17.20 2.70
CA PHE A 69 1.32 -15.78 2.45
C PHE A 69 2.68 -15.08 2.47
N ASN A 70 2.79 -13.99 1.71
CA ASN A 70 3.90 -13.05 1.83
C ASN A 70 4.00 -12.48 3.26
N ARG A 71 5.16 -11.97 3.64
CA ARG A 71 5.33 -11.29 4.93
C ARG A 71 4.48 -10.03 5.00
N ALA A 72 4.57 -9.20 3.96
CA ALA A 72 3.84 -7.95 3.86
C ALA A 72 3.47 -7.62 2.41
N VAL A 73 2.51 -6.71 2.25
CA VAL A 73 2.27 -6.01 0.99
C VAL A 73 2.27 -4.51 1.28
N VAL A 74 3.14 -3.79 0.58
CA VAL A 74 3.29 -2.34 0.68
C VAL A 74 2.72 -1.70 -0.58
N PHE A 75 1.89 -0.69 -0.39
CA PHE A 75 1.30 0.11 -1.45
C PHE A 75 2.02 1.43 -1.54
N VAL A 76 2.45 1.80 -2.73
CA VAL A 76 3.25 3.00 -2.97
C VAL A 76 2.78 3.71 -4.21
N THR A 77 2.97 5.02 -4.23
CA THR A 77 2.69 5.87 -5.39
C THR A 77 3.94 6.05 -6.24
N GLU A 78 3.78 6.58 -7.46
CA GLU A 78 4.91 7.00 -8.32
C GLU A 78 5.85 8.04 -7.67
N TYR A 79 5.41 8.71 -6.60
CA TYR A 79 6.22 9.67 -5.84
C TYR A 79 6.84 9.09 -4.56
N SER A 80 6.61 7.81 -4.27
CA SER A 80 7.10 7.20 -3.02
C SER A 80 8.59 6.93 -3.09
N LEU A 81 9.32 7.40 -2.06
CA LEU A 81 10.77 7.29 -1.97
C LEU A 81 11.19 6.21 -0.98
N LYS A 82 12.21 5.43 -1.36
CA LYS A 82 12.96 4.52 -0.48
C LYS A 82 14.21 5.21 0.06
N GLY A 83 14.68 4.75 1.20
CA GLY A 83 15.97 5.12 1.76
C GLY A 83 15.83 6.01 2.98
N THR A 84 15.61 5.39 4.13
CA THR A 84 15.75 6.05 5.42
C THR A 84 17.19 5.87 5.95
N PRO A 85 17.64 6.68 6.92
CA PRO A 85 18.92 6.44 7.60
C PRO A 85 19.01 5.06 8.26
N ARG A 86 17.87 4.48 8.62
CA ARG A 86 17.77 3.14 9.22
C ARG A 86 17.93 2.03 8.19
N SER A 87 17.35 2.17 7.00
CA SER A 87 17.45 1.17 5.94
C SER A 87 17.22 1.75 4.55
N GLY A 88 18.11 1.40 3.62
CA GLY A 88 17.95 1.70 2.20
C GLY A 88 16.71 1.06 1.56
N GLN A 89 16.11 0.05 2.20
CA GLN A 89 14.91 -0.64 1.70
C GLN A 89 13.61 -0.07 2.28
N GLU A 90 13.69 0.76 3.31
CA GLU A 90 12.50 1.32 3.95
C GLU A 90 11.91 2.44 3.08
N TYR A 91 10.60 2.41 2.87
CA TYR A 91 9.86 3.53 2.29
C TYR A 91 9.66 4.63 3.32
N ILE A 92 9.96 5.88 2.97
CA ILE A 92 9.83 7.03 3.88
C ILE A 92 8.37 7.21 4.35
N SER A 93 7.42 7.06 3.42
CA SER A 93 5.99 7.17 3.70
C SER A 93 5.21 6.33 2.69
N PRO A 94 5.11 4.99 2.89
CA PRO A 94 4.26 4.16 2.04
C PRO A 94 2.80 4.58 2.19
N LEU A 95 2.01 4.45 1.13
CA LEU A 95 0.59 4.83 1.13
C LEU A 95 -0.21 3.96 2.10
N LEU A 96 0.07 2.66 2.11
CA LEU A 96 -0.56 1.67 2.98
C LEU A 96 0.39 0.48 3.13
N MET A 97 0.31 -0.21 4.27
CA MET A 97 0.99 -1.49 4.48
C MET A 97 0.01 -2.48 5.12
N LEU A 98 -0.01 -3.71 4.59
CA LEU A 98 -0.77 -4.83 5.15
C LEU A 98 0.18 -6.00 5.40
N THR A 99 -0.14 -6.87 6.36
CA THR A 99 0.45 -8.21 6.39
C THR A 99 0.03 -8.97 5.13
N GLY A 100 0.86 -9.89 4.65
CA GLY A 100 0.48 -10.64 3.44
C GLY A 100 -0.76 -11.51 3.67
N GLU A 101 -0.99 -12.01 4.88
CA GLU A 101 -2.25 -12.71 5.22
C GLU A 101 -3.46 -11.78 5.06
N LYS A 102 -3.39 -10.55 5.58
CA LYS A 102 -4.51 -9.60 5.47
C LYS A 102 -4.75 -9.22 4.00
N TYR A 103 -3.69 -9.06 3.22
CA TYR A 103 -3.80 -8.83 1.78
C TYR A 103 -4.43 -10.02 1.04
N ALA A 104 -4.10 -11.26 1.41
CA ALA A 104 -4.67 -12.44 0.77
C ALA A 104 -6.17 -12.63 1.04
N ARG A 105 -6.67 -12.10 2.17
CA ARG A 105 -8.06 -12.28 2.61
C ARG A 105 -8.96 -11.08 2.30
N ILE A 106 -8.41 -9.89 2.09
CA ILE A 106 -9.20 -8.67 1.88
C ILE A 106 -9.89 -8.69 0.51
N PRO A 107 -11.22 -8.43 0.44
CA PRO A 107 -11.88 -8.25 -0.85
C PRO A 107 -11.33 -7.03 -1.59
N PHE A 108 -11.25 -7.10 -2.92
CA PHE A 108 -10.71 -6.01 -3.72
C PHE A 108 -11.45 -4.67 -3.50
N ALA A 109 -12.77 -4.71 -3.31
CA ALA A 109 -13.56 -3.50 -3.03
C ALA A 109 -13.11 -2.79 -1.74
N GLU A 110 -12.83 -3.55 -0.68
CA GLU A 110 -12.35 -3.03 0.60
C GLU A 110 -10.89 -2.57 0.50
N LEU A 111 -10.04 -3.27 -0.27
CA LEU A 111 -8.69 -2.82 -0.56
C LEU A 111 -8.69 -1.49 -1.32
N ARG A 112 -9.48 -1.39 -2.40
CA ARG A 112 -9.66 -0.15 -3.17
C ARG A 112 -10.12 0.99 -2.28
N ARG A 113 -11.11 0.76 -1.41
CA ARG A 113 -11.58 1.77 -0.45
C ARG A 113 -10.44 2.28 0.43
N ARG A 114 -9.65 1.38 1.05
CA ARG A 114 -8.51 1.77 1.90
C ARG A 114 -7.43 2.56 1.15
N ILE A 115 -7.14 2.19 -0.09
CA ILE A 115 -6.19 2.93 -0.95
C ILE A 115 -6.73 4.33 -1.24
N CYS A 116 -8.00 4.43 -1.64
CA CYS A 116 -8.68 5.71 -1.86
C CYS A 116 -8.70 6.57 -0.60
N ASP A 117 -9.00 6.00 0.57
CA ASP A 117 -9.00 6.70 1.85
C ASP A 117 -7.60 7.23 2.19
N ALA A 118 -6.55 6.42 1.97
CA ALA A 118 -5.17 6.84 2.17
C ALA A 118 -4.75 7.97 1.21
N LEU A 119 -5.17 7.92 -0.07
CA LEU A 119 -4.92 8.99 -1.05
C LEU A 119 -5.68 10.28 -0.70
N ARG A 120 -6.91 10.14 -0.21
CA ARG A 120 -7.71 11.27 0.27
C ARG A 120 -7.04 11.97 1.45
N GLY A 121 -6.37 11.20 2.32
CA GLY A 121 -5.69 11.72 3.50
C GLY A 121 -6.70 12.38 4.44
N ASN A 122 -6.45 13.63 4.82
CA ASN A 122 -7.31 14.35 5.76
C ASN A 122 -8.53 15.05 5.14
N ARG A 123 -8.71 14.96 3.82
CA ARG A 123 -9.82 15.61 3.11
C ARG A 123 -11.13 14.86 3.34
N SER A 124 -12.23 15.59 3.43
CA SER A 124 -13.57 14.97 3.43
C SER A 124 -13.88 14.32 2.08
N PRO A 125 -14.63 13.19 2.07
CA PRO A 125 -15.03 12.53 0.84
C PRO A 125 -15.91 13.44 -0.02
N ILE A 126 -15.80 13.31 -1.33
CA ILE A 126 -16.77 13.91 -2.26
C ILE A 126 -18.09 13.13 -2.15
N VAL A 127 -19.19 13.85 -1.94
CA VAL A 127 -20.53 13.26 -1.78
C VAL A 127 -21.47 13.58 -2.95
N ALA A 128 -21.18 14.65 -3.70
CA ALA A 128 -21.94 15.01 -4.89
C ALA A 128 -21.13 15.90 -5.83
N GLU A 129 -21.51 15.89 -7.09
CA GLU A 129 -21.02 16.80 -8.13
C GLU A 129 -22.23 17.40 -8.86
N VAL A 130 -22.20 18.72 -9.08
CA VAL A 130 -23.29 19.46 -9.73
C VAL A 130 -22.77 20.11 -10.99
N LEU A 131 -23.36 19.78 -12.14
CA LEU A 131 -23.14 20.46 -13.41
C LEU A 131 -24.02 21.72 -13.48
N LEU A 132 -23.40 22.87 -13.77
CA LEU A 132 -24.07 24.15 -13.88
C LEU A 132 -24.43 24.47 -15.34
N PRO A 133 -25.43 25.33 -15.61
CA PRO A 133 -25.86 25.67 -16.97
C PRO A 133 -24.78 26.29 -17.86
N ASP A 134 -23.75 26.89 -17.26
CA ASP A 134 -22.59 27.47 -17.96
C ASP A 134 -21.52 26.44 -18.34
N GLY A 135 -21.76 25.14 -18.05
CA GLY A 135 -20.82 24.05 -18.32
C GLY A 135 -19.74 23.89 -17.25
N THR A 136 -19.74 24.70 -16.20
CA THR A 136 -18.86 24.49 -15.04
C THR A 136 -19.44 23.42 -14.11
N HIS A 137 -18.61 22.89 -13.22
CA HIS A 137 -19.04 21.90 -12.22
C HIS A 137 -18.62 22.32 -10.81
N LYS A 138 -19.43 21.91 -9.83
CA LYS A 138 -19.17 22.16 -8.40
C LYS A 138 -19.11 20.83 -7.65
N ILE A 139 -18.00 20.63 -6.94
CA ILE A 139 -17.77 19.49 -6.06
C ILE A 139 -18.35 19.82 -4.67
N ILE A 140 -19.13 18.90 -4.12
CA ILE A 140 -19.66 18.96 -2.75
C ILE A 140 -18.96 17.86 -1.94
N ARG A 141 -18.30 18.26 -0.85
CA ARG A 141 -17.65 17.32 0.07
C ARG A 141 -18.50 17.13 1.32
N GLY A 142 -18.50 15.92 1.85
CA GLY A 142 -19.21 15.54 3.07
C GLY A 142 -18.56 16.13 4.33
N ARG A 143 -19.15 15.82 5.49
CA ARG A 143 -18.47 16.01 6.77
C ARG A 143 -17.45 14.89 6.95
N LYS A 144 -16.35 15.21 7.63
CA LYS A 144 -15.40 14.21 8.09
C LYS A 144 -16.09 13.41 9.21
N GLU A 145 -16.17 12.10 9.08
CA GLU A 145 -16.49 11.25 10.22
C GLU A 145 -15.25 11.24 11.13
N GLU A 146 -15.43 11.61 12.40
CA GLU A 146 -14.37 11.64 13.43
C GLU A 146 -13.96 10.24 13.89
#